data_AF-A0A7Y6GFT2-F1
#
_entry.id   AF-A0A7Y6GFT2-F1
#
_cell.length_a   1.000
_cell.length_b   1.000
_cell.length_c   1.000
_cell.angle_alpha   90.00
_cell.angle_beta   90.00
_cell.angle_gamma   90.00
#
_symmetry.space_group_name_H-M   'P 1'
#
loop_
_entity.id
_entity.type
_entity.pdbx_description
1 polymer ?
#
loop_
_entity_poly.entity_id
_entity_poly.type
_entity_poly.pdbx_seq_one_letter_code
_entity_poly.pdbx_strand_id
1 'polypeptide(L)'
;MEVEPWTPTHQAVETNDYEELAALLDAGADPNEVCFGMTLLAHAIELEGDSTLQSGYRLHAALTAIVLAYGADPELVSRNDQTPMEIAEEYDHEPAKRLLRNFLKRGRVQPVGE
;
A
#
# COMPACT_ATOMS: atom_id res chain seq x y z
N MET A 1 9.31 19.90 19.64
CA MET A 1 8.99 18.55 19.17
C MET A 1 9.53 18.46 17.77
N GLU A 2 10.60 17.71 17.58
CA GLU A 2 11.03 17.31 16.23
C GLU A 2 10.00 16.29 15.77
N VAL A 3 9.18 16.66 14.78
CA VAL A 3 8.41 15.66 14.05
C VAL A 3 9.44 14.86 13.28
N GLU A 4 9.57 13.57 13.57
CA GLU A 4 10.37 12.72 12.71
C GLU A 4 9.78 12.84 11.29
N PRO A 5 10.60 13.04 10.25
CA PRO A 5 10.10 13.12 8.90
C PRO A 5 9.70 11.73 8.41
N TRP A 6 8.77 11.67 7.46
CA TRP A 6 8.53 10.46 6.67
C TRP A 6 9.84 9.95 6.05
N THR A 7 9.96 8.63 5.93
CA THR A 7 11.01 8.06 5.08
C THR A 7 10.77 8.50 3.62
N PRO A 8 11.79 8.47 2.74
CA PRO A 8 11.63 8.90 1.35
C PRO A 8 10.49 8.21 0.60
N THR A 9 10.30 6.90 0.84
CA THR A 9 9.21 6.11 0.24
C THR A 9 7.84 6.51 0.77
N HIS A 10 7.69 6.71 2.08
CA HIS A 10 6.44 7.20 2.67
C HIS A 10 6.15 8.64 2.27
N GLN A 11 7.19 9.45 2.08
CA GLN A 11 7.04 10.82 1.58
C GLN A 11 6.52 10.82 0.14
N ALA A 12 7.02 9.92 -0.72
CA ALA A 12 6.53 9.77 -2.09
C ALA A 12 5.08 9.26 -2.14
N VAL A 13 4.71 8.34 -1.24
CA VAL A 13 3.30 7.93 -1.04
C VAL A 13 2.45 9.13 -0.67
N GLU A 14 2.80 9.86 0.40
CA GLU A 14 2.08 11.03 0.90
C GLU A 14 1.83 12.10 -0.18
N THR A 15 2.78 12.29 -1.10
CA THR A 15 2.68 13.29 -2.18
C THR A 15 2.05 12.75 -3.47
N ASN A 16 1.58 11.49 -3.50
CA ASN A 16 1.14 10.80 -4.72
C ASN A 16 2.20 10.81 -5.85
N ASP A 17 3.48 10.76 -5.49
CA ASP A 17 4.58 10.79 -6.46
C ASP A 17 4.91 9.36 -6.92
N TYR A 18 4.16 8.90 -7.94
CA TYR A 18 4.29 7.54 -8.47
C TYR A 18 5.68 7.27 -9.06
N GLU A 19 6.28 8.28 -9.69
CA GLU A 19 7.58 8.14 -10.37
C GLU A 19 8.71 8.03 -9.34
N GLU A 20 8.70 8.89 -8.32
CA GLU A 20 9.68 8.84 -7.24
C GLU A 20 9.52 7.54 -6.43
N LEU A 21 8.29 7.14 -6.11
CA LEU A 21 8.06 5.88 -5.39
C LEU A 21 8.61 4.67 -6.16
N ALA A 22 8.34 4.59 -7.46
CA ALA A 22 8.87 3.52 -8.31
C ALA A 22 10.40 3.56 -8.37
N ALA A 23 10.99 4.75 -8.52
CA ALA A 23 12.45 4.91 -8.57
C ALA A 23 13.13 4.47 -7.25
N LEU A 24 12.54 4.78 -6.10
CA LEU A 24 13.04 4.36 -4.80
C LEU A 24 12.95 2.84 -4.62
N LEU A 25 11.84 2.23 -5.05
CA LEU A 25 11.67 0.77 -5.00
C LEU A 25 12.61 0.05 -5.96
N ASP A 26 12.82 0.57 -7.17
CA ASP A 26 13.83 0.07 -8.13
C ASP A 26 15.26 0.20 -7.59
N ALA A 27 15.53 1.23 -6.78
CA ALA A 27 16.81 1.38 -6.07
C ALA A 27 17.00 0.40 -4.90
N GLY A 28 16.00 -0.45 -4.62
CA GLY A 28 16.06 -1.49 -3.59
C GLY A 28 15.52 -1.05 -2.23
N ALA A 29 14.72 0.02 -2.17
CA ALA A 29 13.95 0.32 -0.97
C ALA A 29 13.01 -0.84 -0.60
N ASP A 30 12.82 -1.09 0.68
CA ASP A 30 11.98 -2.19 1.16
C ASP A 30 10.49 -1.87 0.92
N PRO A 31 9.76 -2.64 0.08
CA PRO A 31 8.33 -2.43 -0.12
C PRO A 31 7.49 -2.73 1.12
N ASN A 32 8.06 -3.36 2.15
CA ASN A 32 7.44 -3.62 3.45
C ASN A 32 7.93 -2.65 4.53
N GLU A 33 8.62 -1.57 4.15
CA GLU A 33 9.12 -0.59 5.11
C GLU A 33 8.00 -0.06 5.99
N VAL A 34 8.30 0.11 7.28
CA VAL A 34 7.38 0.64 8.28
C VAL A 34 7.84 2.02 8.75
N CYS A 35 6.99 3.03 8.61
CA CYS A 35 7.20 4.38 9.14
C CYS A 35 5.99 4.82 9.96
N PHE A 36 6.23 5.30 11.20
CA PHE A 36 5.16 5.61 12.17
C PHE A 36 4.16 4.47 12.42
N GLY A 37 4.62 3.22 12.30
CA GLY A 37 3.78 2.02 12.40
C GLY A 37 2.96 1.71 11.15
N MET A 38 3.06 2.53 10.10
CA MET A 38 2.41 2.27 8.82
C MET A 38 3.34 1.49 7.89
N THR A 39 2.84 0.45 7.24
CA THR A 39 3.54 -0.15 6.09
C THR A 39 3.31 0.74 4.86
N LEU A 40 4.18 0.66 3.86
CA LEU A 40 3.94 1.35 2.59
C LEU A 40 2.59 0.97 1.95
N LEU A 41 2.21 -0.30 2.05
CA LEU A 41 0.92 -0.77 1.54
C LEU A 41 -0.26 -0.19 2.31
N ALA A 42 -0.20 -0.13 3.64
CA ALA A 42 -1.24 0.48 4.45
C ALA A 42 -1.37 1.98 4.15
N HIS A 43 -0.24 2.72 4.14
CA HIS A 43 -0.24 4.16 3.86
C HIS A 43 -0.82 4.48 2.48
N ALA A 44 -0.47 3.70 1.46
CA ALA A 44 -1.04 3.86 0.12
C ALA A 44 -2.57 3.67 0.11
N ILE A 45 -3.09 2.63 0.76
CA ILE A 45 -4.53 2.35 0.81
C ILE A 45 -5.27 3.44 1.58
N GLU A 46 -4.75 3.88 2.74
CA GLU A 46 -5.35 4.94 3.55
C GLU A 46 -5.42 6.25 2.76
N LEU A 47 -4.31 6.67 2.14
CA LEU A 47 -4.24 7.91 1.37
C LEU A 47 -5.20 7.91 0.17
N GLU A 48 -5.22 6.81 -0.60
CA GLU A 48 -6.09 6.68 -1.77
C GLU A 48 -7.57 6.58 -1.36
N GLY A 49 -7.86 5.91 -0.25
CA GLY A 49 -9.20 5.84 0.34
C GLY A 49 -9.71 7.19 0.81
N ASP A 50 -8.92 7.89 1.64
CA ASP A 50 -9.27 9.18 2.22
C ASP A 50 -9.46 10.27 1.14
N SER A 51 -8.57 10.30 0.14
CA SER A 51 -8.66 11.24 -1.00
C SER A 51 -10.00 11.13 -1.74
N THR A 52 -10.60 9.95 -1.79
CA THR A 52 -11.86 9.70 -2.49
C THR A 52 -13.07 10.15 -1.68
N LEU A 53 -13.02 10.00 -0.35
CA LEU A 53 -14.03 10.52 0.57
C LEU A 53 -14.09 12.05 0.51
N GLN A 54 -12.94 12.70 0.35
CA GLN A 54 -12.86 14.17 0.32
C GLN A 54 -13.20 14.78 -1.03
N SER A 55 -12.76 14.16 -2.14
CA SER A 55 -12.80 14.80 -3.47
C SER A 55 -13.95 14.33 -4.37
N GLY A 56 -14.61 13.21 -4.05
CA GLY A 56 -15.71 12.65 -4.85
C GLY A 56 -15.30 12.14 -6.26
N TYR A 57 -14.00 12.11 -6.57
CA TYR A 57 -13.47 11.54 -7.80
C TYR A 57 -13.40 10.01 -7.72
N ARG A 58 -13.21 9.37 -8.88
CA ARG A 58 -13.11 7.91 -8.99
C ARG A 58 -11.94 7.40 -8.14
N LEU A 59 -12.21 6.39 -7.31
CA LEU A 59 -11.20 5.60 -6.62
C LEU A 59 -10.12 5.11 -7.59
N HIS A 60 -8.87 5.49 -7.33
CA HIS A 60 -7.68 4.92 -7.95
C HIS A 60 -6.93 4.08 -6.91
N ALA A 61 -6.18 3.08 -7.38
CA ALA A 61 -5.33 2.24 -6.54
C ALA A 61 -3.93 2.12 -7.18
N ALA A 62 -3.42 3.24 -7.66
CA ALA A 62 -2.14 3.33 -8.37
C ALA A 62 -0.97 3.11 -7.41
N LEU A 63 -0.96 3.78 -6.24
CA LEU A 63 0.07 3.56 -5.22
C LEU A 63 0.00 2.12 -4.72
N THR A 64 -1.20 1.67 -4.37
CA THR A 64 -1.46 0.28 -3.97
C THR A 64 -0.93 -0.72 -5.01
N ALA A 65 -1.18 -0.48 -6.31
CA ALA A 65 -0.71 -1.36 -7.37
C ALA A 65 0.82 -1.36 -7.51
N ILE A 66 1.48 -0.20 -7.38
CA ILE A 66 2.94 -0.06 -7.44
C ILE A 66 3.56 -0.88 -6.31
N VAL A 67 3.23 -0.60 -5.05
CA VAL A 67 3.89 -1.27 -3.91
C VAL A 67 3.65 -2.79 -3.92
N LEU A 68 2.46 -3.25 -4.32
CA LEU A 68 2.20 -4.69 -4.51
C LEU A 68 3.03 -5.29 -5.64
N ALA A 69 3.24 -4.58 -6.75
CA ALA A 69 4.06 -5.05 -7.86
C ALA A 69 5.55 -5.20 -7.47
N TYR A 70 6.04 -4.38 -6.55
CA TYR A 70 7.39 -4.49 -5.99
C TYR A 70 7.50 -5.49 -4.83
N GLY A 71 6.41 -6.16 -4.44
CA GLY A 71 6.44 -7.25 -3.47
C GLY A 71 6.08 -6.85 -2.04
N ALA A 72 5.33 -5.76 -1.85
CA ALA A 72 4.71 -5.50 -0.55
C ALA A 72 3.80 -6.68 -0.16
N ASP A 73 3.93 -7.12 1.09
CA ASP A 73 3.19 -8.24 1.64
C ASP A 73 1.74 -7.81 1.92
N PRO A 74 0.75 -8.39 1.21
CA PRO A 74 -0.66 -8.06 1.40
C PRO A 74 -1.26 -8.52 2.73
N GLU A 75 -0.53 -9.31 3.53
CA GLU A 75 -0.93 -9.79 4.85
C GLU A 75 -0.19 -9.08 6.00
N LEU A 76 0.82 -8.25 5.70
CA LEU A 76 1.59 -7.55 6.71
C LEU A 76 0.74 -6.48 7.40
N VAL A 77 0.47 -6.71 8.69
CA VAL A 77 -0.31 -5.81 9.52
C VAL A 77 0.43 -4.50 9.78
N SER A 78 -0.35 -3.45 9.89
CA SER A 78 0.11 -2.09 10.08
C SER A 78 -0.26 -1.58 11.49
N ARG A 79 -0.39 -0.26 11.65
CA ARG A 79 -0.77 0.36 12.91
C ARG A 79 -2.11 -0.23 13.37
N ASN A 80 -2.25 -0.41 14.69
CA ASN A 80 -3.41 -1.05 15.32
C ASN A 80 -3.65 -2.52 14.92
N ASP A 81 -2.61 -3.22 14.45
CA ASP A 81 -2.68 -4.61 13.98
C ASP A 81 -3.68 -4.82 12.82
N GLN A 82 -3.99 -3.75 12.07
CA GLN A 82 -4.91 -3.82 10.92
C GLN A 82 -4.19 -4.38 9.70
N THR A 83 -4.82 -5.36 9.05
CA THR A 83 -4.39 -5.86 7.76
C THR A 83 -4.69 -4.85 6.64
N PRO A 84 -3.96 -4.89 5.52
CA PRO A 84 -4.27 -4.07 4.34
C PRO A 84 -5.72 -4.25 3.85
N MET A 85 -6.30 -5.45 4.00
CA MET A 85 -7.70 -5.70 3.63
C MET A 85 -8.68 -4.97 4.54
N GLU A 86 -8.48 -5.00 5.86
CA GLU A 86 -9.33 -4.31 6.83
C GLU A 86 -9.30 -2.79 6.61
N ILE A 87 -8.13 -2.23 6.32
CA ILE A 87 -7.99 -0.81 5.95
C ILE A 87 -8.79 -0.52 4.67
N ALA A 88 -8.62 -1.33 3.62
CA ALA A 88 -9.36 -1.14 2.37
C ALA A 88 -10.89 -1.29 2.53
N GLU A 89 -11.35 -2.06 3.52
CA GLU A 89 -12.77 -2.17 3.87
C GLU A 89 -13.27 -0.93 4.62
N GLU A 90 -12.49 -0.40 5.56
CA GLU A 90 -12.82 0.81 6.33
C GLU A 90 -13.08 2.02 5.44
N TYR A 91 -12.26 2.22 4.40
CA TYR A 91 -12.39 3.32 3.45
C TYR A 91 -13.31 3.02 2.25
N ASP A 92 -14.01 1.87 2.25
CA ASP A 92 -14.75 1.35 1.09
C ASP A 92 -13.94 1.34 -0.22
N HIS A 93 -12.63 1.09 -0.13
CA HIS A 93 -11.70 1.23 -1.23
C HIS A 93 -11.72 0.03 -2.19
N GLU A 94 -12.76 -0.09 -3.03
CA GLU A 94 -12.96 -1.27 -3.89
C GLU A 94 -11.81 -1.63 -4.84
N PRO A 95 -11.12 -0.66 -5.49
CA PRO A 95 -9.95 -0.98 -6.30
C PRO A 95 -8.82 -1.65 -5.50
N ALA A 96 -8.51 -1.18 -4.28
CA ALA A 96 -7.53 -1.79 -3.40
C ALA A 96 -7.98 -3.19 -2.94
N LYS A 97 -9.24 -3.34 -2.48
CA LYS A 97 -9.83 -4.64 -2.12
C LYS A 97 -9.67 -5.67 -3.25
N ARG A 98 -9.89 -5.27 -4.50
CA ARG A 98 -9.74 -6.15 -5.68
C ARG A 98 -8.28 -6.54 -5.91
N LEU A 99 -7.33 -5.61 -5.79
CA LEU A 99 -5.90 -5.89 -5.94
C LEU A 99 -5.43 -6.87 -4.87
N LEU A 100 -5.72 -6.59 -3.59
CA LEU A 100 -5.38 -7.47 -2.47
C LEU A 100 -5.94 -8.88 -2.66
N ARG A 101 -7.23 -9.01 -3.01
CA ARG A 101 -7.85 -10.32 -3.33
C ARG A 101 -7.12 -11.05 -4.46
N ASN A 102 -6.58 -10.34 -5.45
CA ASN A 102 -5.83 -10.97 -6.54
C ASN A 102 -4.47 -11.48 -6.07
N PHE A 103 -3.71 -10.65 -5.34
CA PHE A 103 -2.40 -11.01 -4.82
C PHE A 103 -2.47 -12.15 -3.79
N LEU A 104 -3.43 -12.12 -2.86
CA LEU A 104 -3.65 -13.20 -1.89
C LEU A 104 -4.01 -14.53 -2.56
N LYS A 105 -4.78 -14.51 -3.65
CA LYS A 105 -5.07 -15.73 -4.42
C LYS A 105 -3.82 -16.29 -5.09
N ARG A 106 -2.94 -15.42 -5.58
CA ARG A 106 -1.68 -15.81 -6.23
C ARG A 106 -0.67 -16.40 -5.25
N GLY A 107 -0.53 -15.84 -4.06
CA GLY A 107 0.31 -16.40 -2.99
C GLY A 107 -0.18 -17.75 -2.46
N ARG A 108 -1.47 -18.05 -2.61
CA ARG A 108 -2.10 -19.31 -2.20
C ARG A 108 -2.13 -20.40 -3.29
N VAL A 109 -1.63 -20.13 -4.50
CA VAL A 109 -1.43 -21.18 -5.51
C VAL A 109 -0.20 -22.00 -5.11
N GLN A 110 -0.49 -23.18 -4.55
CA GLN A 110 0.44 -24.22 -4.13
C GLN A 110 1.37 -24.66 -5.28
N PRO A 111 2.59 -25.16 -4.98
CA PRO A 111 3.46 -25.77 -5.98
C PRO A 111 2.74 -26.94 -6.63
N VAL A 112 2.51 -26.87 -7.94
CA VAL A 112 2.24 -28.07 -8.73
C VAL A 112 3.58 -28.79 -8.82
N GLY A 113 3.71 -29.85 -8.04
CA GLY A 113 4.82 -30.78 -8.18
C GLY A 113 4.74 -31.49 -9.53
N GLU A 114 5.88 -31.51 -10.23
CA GLU A 114 6.23 -32.49 -11.26
C GLU A 114 7.69 -32.92 -11.02
#